data_AF-A0A420AIH8-F1
#
_entry.id   AF-A0A420AIH8-F1
#
_cell.length_a   1.000
_cell.length_b   1.000
_cell.length_c   1.000
_cell.angle_alpha   90.00
_cell.angle_beta   90.00
_cell.angle_gamma   90.00
#
_symmetry.space_group_name_H-M   'P 1'
#
loop_
_entity.id
_entity.type
_entity.pdbx_description
1 polymer ?
#
loop_
_entity_poly.entity_id
_entity_poly.type
_entity_poly.pdbx_seq_one_letter_code
_entity_poly.pdbx_strand_id
1 'polypeptide(L)'
;MVRIYCFLFLLLLYGPVGAQVLKNTDTVRMYNAVEIFLEPKGGMHNFKIHWLNYLKEVMRESRLDKAIYADHIFEIIVTKDGTLLDRKSDSKDPVLIDFLRKQKRWSPGIQSGRPICYLLKLKVPKELFDKVKMEELIVRGDLFTQELLGP
;
A
#
# COMPACT_ATOMS: atom_id res chain seq x y z
N MET A 1 70.66 37.38 1.48
CA MET A 1 70.75 35.93 1.23
C MET A 1 69.50 35.27 1.80
N VAL A 2 68.79 34.46 0.99
CA VAL A 2 67.92 33.33 1.40
C VAL A 2 66.70 33.73 2.27
N ARG A 3 65.50 34.07 1.75
CA ARG A 3 64.54 33.29 0.92
C ARG A 3 64.28 31.88 1.47
N ILE A 4 63.02 31.48 1.56
CA ILE A 4 62.52 30.10 1.80
C ILE A 4 62.20 29.77 3.27
N TYR A 5 61.12 30.32 3.84
CA TYR A 5 60.50 29.79 5.06
C TYR A 5 58.97 29.59 4.98
N CYS A 6 58.37 29.66 3.79
CA CYS A 6 56.92 29.44 3.62
C CYS A 6 56.57 28.31 2.64
N PHE A 7 57.50 27.41 2.30
CA PHE A 7 57.25 26.35 1.32
C PHE A 7 57.36 24.92 1.87
N LEU A 8 57.61 24.74 3.17
CA LEU A 8 57.82 23.41 3.77
C LEU A 8 56.62 22.87 4.57
N PHE A 9 55.46 23.52 4.51
CA PHE A 9 54.24 23.01 5.16
C PHE A 9 53.13 22.58 4.18
N LEU A 10 53.29 22.80 2.87
CA LEU A 10 52.24 22.51 1.88
C LEU A 10 52.42 21.20 1.11
N LEU A 11 53.51 20.46 1.34
CA LEU A 11 53.81 19.22 0.61
C LEU A 11 53.39 17.93 1.33
N LEU A 12 52.87 18.00 2.56
CA LEU A 12 52.41 16.82 3.30
C LEU A 12 50.92 16.50 3.16
N LEU A 13 50.15 17.28 2.40
CA LEU A 13 48.70 17.08 2.23
C LEU A 13 48.26 16.69 0.81
N TYR A 14 49.20 16.54 -0.14
CA TYR A 14 48.91 16.06 -1.50
C TYR A 14 49.34 14.60 -1.67
N GLY A 15 48.77 13.71 -0.85
CA GLY A 15 48.64 12.32 -1.25
C GLY A 15 47.45 12.21 -2.20
N PRO A 16 47.57 11.68 -3.43
CA PRO A 16 46.38 11.36 -4.21
C PRO A 16 45.59 10.33 -3.40
N VAL A 17 44.42 10.72 -2.90
CA VAL A 17 43.42 9.75 -2.44
C VAL A 17 43.02 8.99 -3.69
N GLY A 18 43.66 7.85 -3.93
CA GLY A 18 43.19 6.89 -4.89
C GLY A 18 41.78 6.50 -4.46
N ALA A 19 40.78 7.01 -5.16
CA ALA A 19 39.42 6.54 -5.02
C ALA A 19 39.43 5.05 -5.37
N GLN A 20 39.48 4.21 -4.34
CA GLN A 20 39.22 2.80 -4.50
C GLN A 20 37.74 2.70 -4.82
N VAL A 21 37.40 2.66 -6.12
CA VAL A 21 36.10 2.18 -6.55
C VAL A 21 36.04 0.75 -6.06
N LEU A 22 35.41 0.55 -4.91
CA LEU A 22 34.99 -0.76 -4.47
C LEU A 22 34.09 -1.27 -5.58
N LYS A 23 34.65 -2.15 -6.43
CA LYS A 23 33.86 -2.97 -7.33
C LYS A 23 33.07 -3.89 -6.43
N ASN A 24 31.93 -3.39 -5.95
CA ASN A 24 30.88 -4.23 -5.43
C ASN A 24 30.45 -5.08 -6.62
N THR A 25 31.03 -6.28 -6.68
CA THR A 25 30.45 -7.44 -7.34
C THR A 25 29.23 -7.87 -6.52
N ASP A 26 28.35 -6.91 -6.19
CA ASP A 26 27.07 -7.19 -5.60
C ASP A 26 26.24 -7.72 -6.74
N THR A 27 26.20 -9.05 -6.82
CA THR A 27 25.07 -9.80 -7.37
C THR A 27 23.82 -8.94 -7.22
N VAL A 28 23.19 -8.57 -8.34
CA VAL A 28 21.95 -7.80 -8.39
C VAL A 28 20.92 -8.53 -7.53
N ARG A 29 20.90 -8.20 -6.25
CA ARG A 29 19.98 -8.76 -5.28
C ARG A 29 18.71 -7.97 -5.53
N MET A 30 17.89 -8.46 -6.47
CA MET A 30 16.59 -7.88 -6.73
C MET A 30 15.76 -8.02 -5.45
N TYR A 31 15.68 -6.96 -4.67
CA TYR A 31 14.77 -6.86 -3.54
C TYR A 31 13.35 -6.76 -4.12
N ASN A 32 12.68 -7.91 -4.24
CA ASN A 32 11.29 -8.01 -4.67
C ASN A 32 10.29 -7.61 -3.59
N ALA A 33 10.75 -7.23 -2.39
CA ALA A 33 9.89 -6.77 -1.32
C ALA A 33 9.45 -5.32 -1.60
N VAL A 34 8.14 -5.06 -1.51
CA VAL A 34 7.63 -3.70 -1.43
C VAL A 34 8.11 -3.09 -0.13
N GLU A 35 8.71 -1.91 -0.24
CA GLU A 35 9.26 -1.20 0.90
C GLU A 35 8.12 -0.65 1.76
N ILE A 36 7.03 -0.17 1.15
CA ILE A 36 5.91 0.45 1.86
C ILE A 36 4.59 0.27 1.09
N PHE A 37 3.61 -0.41 1.71
CA PHE A 37 2.20 -0.24 1.35
C PHE A 37 1.67 0.99 2.07
N LEU A 38 1.12 1.93 1.30
CA LEU A 38 0.61 3.18 1.87
C LEU A 38 -0.88 3.08 2.16
N GLU A 39 -1.27 3.67 3.30
CA GLU A 39 -2.65 3.70 3.77
C GLU A 39 -3.53 4.70 3.00
N PRO A 40 -4.86 4.56 3.09
CA PRO A 40 -5.78 5.59 2.62
C PRO A 40 -5.54 6.93 3.28
N LYS A 41 -5.97 8.02 2.61
CA LYS A 41 -6.06 9.33 3.27
C LYS A 41 -7.02 9.24 4.45
N GLY A 42 -6.51 9.55 5.65
CA GLY A 42 -7.25 9.39 6.90
C GLY A 42 -6.94 8.08 7.65
N GLY A 43 -6.06 7.23 7.12
CA GLY A 43 -5.56 6.04 7.78
C GLY A 43 -6.46 4.81 7.64
N MET A 44 -5.86 3.63 7.80
CA MET A 44 -6.54 2.35 7.59
C MET A 44 -7.72 2.17 8.55
N HIS A 45 -7.61 2.62 9.80
CA HIS A 45 -8.67 2.52 10.80
C HIS A 45 -9.98 3.19 10.35
N ASN A 46 -9.89 4.45 9.88
CA ASN A 46 -11.06 5.17 9.39
C ASN A 46 -11.65 4.50 8.15
N PHE A 47 -10.81 3.99 7.26
CA PHE A 47 -11.29 3.22 6.11
C PHE A 47 -12.06 1.96 6.53
N LYS A 48 -11.62 1.24 7.57
CA LYS A 48 -12.38 0.10 8.11
C LYS A 48 -13.77 0.51 8.58
N ILE A 49 -13.84 1.61 9.35
CA ILE A 49 -15.11 2.14 9.85
C ILE A 49 -16.04 2.50 8.69
N HIS A 50 -15.52 3.20 7.68
CA HIS A 50 -16.30 3.56 6.50
C HIS A 50 -16.81 2.34 5.74
N TRP A 51 -15.98 1.31 5.57
CA TRP A 51 -16.38 0.08 4.91
C TRP A 51 -17.50 -0.65 5.65
N LEU A 52 -17.35 -0.87 6.96
CA LEU A 52 -18.36 -1.59 7.75
C LEU A 52 -19.66 -0.81 7.84
N ASN A 53 -19.60 0.52 8.00
CA ASN A 53 -20.79 1.37 8.01
C ASN A 53 -21.52 1.30 6.65
N TYR A 54 -20.78 1.36 5.56
CA TYR A 54 -21.34 1.21 4.22
C TYR A 54 -22.05 -0.14 4.06
N LEU A 55 -21.39 -1.25 4.43
CA LEU A 55 -22.00 -2.58 4.36
C LEU A 55 -23.28 -2.67 5.20
N LYS A 56 -23.30 -2.08 6.40
CA LYS A 56 -24.48 -2.03 7.26
C LYS A 56 -25.64 -1.26 6.61
N GLU A 57 -25.35 -0.15 5.94
CA GLU A 57 -26.34 0.63 5.19
C GLU A 57 -26.91 -0.17 4.01
N VAL A 58 -26.05 -0.76 3.19
CA VAL A 58 -26.45 -1.58 2.03
C VAL A 58 -27.22 -2.83 2.46
N MET A 59 -26.88 -3.44 3.60
CA MET A 59 -27.64 -4.53 4.20
C MET A 59 -29.05 -4.08 4.62
N ARG A 60 -29.20 -2.88 5.21
CA ARG A 60 -30.51 -2.31 5.54
C ARG A 60 -31.33 -2.01 4.29
N GLU A 61 -30.68 -1.64 3.18
CA GLU A 61 -31.31 -1.45 1.86
C GLU A 61 -31.62 -2.77 1.13
N SER A 62 -31.38 -3.93 1.75
CA SER A 62 -31.58 -5.26 1.14
C SER A 62 -30.75 -5.50 -0.15
N ARG A 63 -29.61 -4.80 -0.29
CA ARG A 63 -28.68 -4.94 -1.42
C ARG A 63 -27.49 -5.86 -1.11
N LEU A 64 -27.37 -6.34 0.13
CA LEU A 64 -26.33 -7.25 0.60
C LEU A 64 -26.96 -8.57 1.06
N ASP A 65 -27.03 -9.55 0.16
CA ASP A 65 -27.55 -10.89 0.46
C ASP A 65 -26.49 -11.75 1.19
N LYS A 66 -26.86 -12.35 2.33
CA LYS A 66 -25.97 -13.22 3.11
C LYS A 66 -25.44 -14.40 2.29
N ALA A 67 -26.28 -15.04 1.47
CA ALA A 67 -25.89 -16.20 0.67
C ALA A 67 -24.84 -15.87 -0.40
N ILE A 68 -24.78 -14.61 -0.84
CA ILE A 68 -23.85 -14.14 -1.86
C ILE A 68 -22.58 -13.55 -1.21
N TYR A 69 -22.76 -12.74 -0.17
CA TYR A 69 -21.69 -11.87 0.33
C TYR A 69 -21.07 -12.31 1.67
N ALA A 70 -21.59 -13.32 2.37
CA ALA A 70 -20.96 -13.80 3.60
C ALA A 70 -19.53 -14.31 3.33
N ASP A 71 -18.54 -13.75 4.03
CA ASP A 71 -17.11 -14.00 3.84
C ASP A 71 -16.59 -13.69 2.41
N HIS A 72 -17.35 -12.95 1.60
CA HIS A 72 -16.93 -12.55 0.27
C HIS A 72 -15.72 -11.61 0.33
N ILE A 73 -14.78 -11.78 -0.61
CA ILE A 73 -13.58 -10.96 -0.72
C ILE A 73 -13.58 -10.27 -2.07
N PHE A 74 -13.70 -8.94 -2.05
CA PHE A 74 -13.46 -8.12 -3.21
C PHE A 74 -11.96 -7.94 -3.43
N GLU A 75 -11.56 -7.98 -4.69
CA GLU A 75 -10.17 -7.76 -5.10
C GLU A 75 -10.09 -6.42 -5.83
N ILE A 76 -9.38 -5.47 -5.23
CA ILE A 76 -9.26 -4.10 -5.70
C ILE A 76 -7.81 -3.84 -6.09
N ILE A 77 -7.57 -3.30 -7.27
CA ILE A 77 -6.26 -2.78 -7.66
C ILE A 77 -6.18 -1.33 -7.20
N VAL A 78 -5.17 -1.03 -6.39
CA VAL A 78 -4.75 0.35 -6.15
C VAL A 78 -3.72 0.70 -7.21
N THR A 79 -4.03 1.66 -8.07
CA THR A 79 -3.19 2.05 -9.20
C THR A 79 -2.07 3.02 -8.80
N LYS A 80 -1.12 3.25 -9.71
CA LYS A 80 0.01 4.20 -9.50
C LYS A 80 -0.43 5.64 -9.26
N ASP A 81 -1.59 6.05 -9.77
CA ASP A 81 -2.21 7.36 -9.54
C ASP A 81 -3.15 7.39 -8.33
N GLY A 82 -3.28 6.26 -7.62
CA GLY A 82 -4.10 6.14 -6.42
C GLY A 82 -5.57 5.84 -6.66
N THR A 83 -5.95 5.53 -7.90
CA THR A 83 -7.32 5.13 -8.24
C THR A 83 -7.57 3.68 -7.76
N LEU A 84 -8.79 3.42 -7.31
CA LEU A 84 -9.23 2.09 -6.89
C LEU A 84 -10.07 1.46 -8.01
N LEU A 85 -9.63 0.32 -8.51
CA LEU A 85 -10.29 -0.40 -9.59
C LEU A 85 -10.68 -1.80 -9.13
N ASP A 86 -11.86 -2.29 -9.51
CA ASP A 86 -12.17 -3.71 -9.36
C ASP A 86 -11.23 -4.53 -10.25
N ARG A 87 -10.52 -5.50 -9.66
CA ARG A 87 -9.62 -6.39 -10.40
C ARG A 87 -10.38 -7.26 -11.38
N LYS A 88 -11.59 -7.69 -11.01
CA LYS A 88 -12.47 -8.47 -11.87
C LYS A 88 -13.39 -7.50 -12.60
N SER A 89 -12.83 -6.65 -13.47
CA SER A 89 -13.56 -5.61 -14.23
C SER A 89 -14.88 -6.08 -14.86
N ASP A 90 -15.02 -7.38 -15.15
CA ASP A 90 -16.23 -7.99 -15.71
C ASP A 90 -17.34 -8.26 -14.67
N SER A 91 -17.01 -8.28 -13.38
CA SER A 91 -17.92 -8.65 -12.28
C SER A 91 -18.96 -7.56 -11.97
N LYS A 92 -18.65 -6.30 -12.28
CA LYS A 92 -19.50 -5.10 -12.10
C LYS A 92 -20.34 -5.13 -10.81
N ASP A 93 -19.75 -5.60 -9.71
CA ASP A 93 -20.50 -5.75 -8.47
C ASP A 93 -21.01 -4.36 -8.02
N PRO A 94 -22.34 -4.17 -7.91
CA PRO A 94 -22.91 -2.85 -7.68
C PRO A 94 -22.62 -2.34 -6.26
N VAL A 95 -22.37 -3.24 -5.30
CA VAL A 95 -21.99 -2.87 -3.92
C VAL A 95 -20.55 -2.36 -3.93
N LEU A 96 -19.63 -3.10 -4.58
CA LEU A 96 -18.24 -2.66 -4.68
C LEU A 96 -18.13 -1.33 -5.46
N ILE A 97 -18.75 -1.23 -6.64
CA ILE A 97 -18.65 -0.05 -7.49
C ILE A 97 -19.18 1.20 -6.77
N ASP A 98 -20.35 1.09 -6.12
CA ASP A 98 -20.93 2.21 -5.37
C ASP A 98 -20.03 2.65 -4.19
N PHE A 99 -19.39 1.70 -3.51
CA PHE A 99 -18.40 2.02 -2.49
C PHE A 99 -17.17 2.74 -3.05
N LEU A 100 -16.57 2.20 -4.12
CA LEU A 100 -15.35 2.72 -4.73
C LEU A 100 -15.53 4.14 -5.28
N ARG A 101 -16.68 4.46 -5.87
CA ARG A 101 -16.98 5.81 -6.40
C ARG A 101 -16.99 6.90 -5.34
N LYS A 102 -17.21 6.54 -4.07
CA LYS A 102 -17.21 7.47 -2.93
C LYS A 102 -15.82 7.65 -2.30
N GLN A 103 -14.83 6.85 -2.72
CA GLN A 103 -13.50 6.89 -2.13
C GLN A 103 -12.64 8.01 -2.72
N LYS A 104 -11.81 8.60 -1.86
CA LYS A 104 -10.70 9.45 -2.30
C LYS A 104 -9.59 8.58 -2.88
N ARG A 105 -8.74 9.18 -3.73
CA ARG A 105 -7.52 8.51 -4.21
C ARG A 105 -6.61 8.11 -3.06
N TRP A 106 -6.12 6.88 -3.12
CA TRP A 106 -5.16 6.29 -2.19
C TRP A 106 -3.74 6.68 -2.57
N SER A 107 -2.80 6.46 -1.66
CA SER A 107 -1.39 6.51 -2.03
C SER A 107 -0.99 5.17 -2.68
N PRO A 108 -0.24 5.20 -3.80
CA PRO A 108 0.25 3.98 -4.43
C PRO A 108 1.26 3.27 -3.53
N GLY A 109 1.54 1.99 -3.79
CA GLY A 109 2.67 1.30 -3.17
C GLY A 109 3.98 1.88 -3.68
N ILE A 110 5.04 1.84 -2.88
CA ILE A 110 6.37 2.31 -3.30
C ILE A 110 7.35 1.13 -3.32
N GLN A 111 8.04 0.99 -4.45
CA GLN A 111 9.13 0.03 -4.62
C GLN A 111 10.30 0.72 -5.31
N SER A 112 11.46 0.75 -4.64
CA SER A 112 12.68 1.39 -5.16
C SER A 112 12.45 2.86 -5.58
N GLY A 113 11.69 3.60 -4.76
CA GLY A 113 11.32 5.00 -5.01
C GLY A 113 10.32 5.21 -6.16
N ARG A 114 9.75 4.14 -6.75
CA ARG A 114 8.78 4.24 -7.84
C ARG A 114 7.39 3.81 -7.37
N PRO A 115 6.31 4.47 -7.84
CA PRO A 115 4.96 4.05 -7.55
C PRO A 115 4.63 2.75 -8.30
N ILE A 116 4.03 1.80 -7.59
CA ILE A 116 3.56 0.52 -8.10
C ILE A 116 2.07 0.34 -7.81
N CYS A 117 1.45 -0.53 -8.60
CA CYS A 117 0.11 -1.01 -8.29
C CYS A 117 0.21 -2.14 -7.26
N TYR A 118 -0.82 -2.30 -6.44
CA TYR A 118 -0.92 -3.44 -5.51
C TYR A 118 -2.36 -3.90 -5.36
N LEU A 119 -2.54 -5.11 -4.86
CA LEU A 119 -3.82 -5.72 -4.58
C LEU A 119 -4.27 -5.37 -3.16
N LEU A 120 -5.49 -4.86 -3.05
CA LEU A 120 -6.22 -4.69 -1.81
C LEU A 120 -7.38 -5.69 -1.80
N LYS A 121 -7.36 -6.63 -0.86
CA LYS A 121 -8.45 -7.54 -0.58
C LYS A 121 -9.35 -6.93 0.48
N LEU A 122 -10.64 -6.88 0.20
CA LEU A 122 -11.66 -6.25 1.04
C LEU A 122 -12.72 -7.29 1.40
N LYS A 123 -12.78 -7.68 2.67
CA LYS A 123 -13.66 -8.74 3.15
C LYS A 123 -15.01 -8.19 3.60
N VAL A 124 -16.09 -8.89 3.26
CA VAL A 124 -17.41 -8.75 3.86
C VAL A 124 -17.51 -9.77 5.01
N PRO A 125 -17.42 -9.35 6.29
CA PRO A 125 -17.42 -10.28 7.40
C PRO A 125 -18.81 -10.94 7.55
N LYS A 126 -18.88 -12.27 7.58
CA LYS A 126 -20.17 -12.97 7.78
C LYS A 126 -20.88 -12.57 9.07
N GLU A 127 -20.11 -12.16 10.07
CA GLU A 127 -20.58 -11.74 11.40
C GLU A 127 -21.44 -10.48 11.34
N LEU A 128 -21.30 -9.68 10.27
CA LEU A 128 -22.20 -8.56 10.00
C LEU A 128 -23.66 -9.03 9.89
N PHE A 129 -23.88 -10.17 9.24
CA PHE A 129 -25.21 -10.77 9.08
C PHE A 129 -25.69 -11.46 10.36
N ASP A 130 -24.77 -11.88 11.22
CA ASP A 130 -25.06 -12.47 12.53
C ASP A 130 -25.31 -11.40 13.61
N LYS A 131 -25.38 -10.11 13.20
CA LYS A 131 -25.66 -8.95 14.06
C LYS A 131 -24.62 -8.75 15.17
N VAL A 132 -23.37 -9.11 14.91
CA VAL A 132 -22.24 -8.80 15.79
C VAL A 132 -22.06 -7.28 15.88
N LYS A 133 -21.64 -6.81 17.07
CA LYS A 133 -21.44 -5.38 17.33
C LYS A 133 -20.34 -4.81 16.44
N MET A 134 -20.52 -3.56 15.99
CA MET A 134 -19.59 -2.90 15.08
C MET A 134 -18.20 -2.74 15.69
N GLU A 135 -18.14 -2.47 17.00
CA GLU A 135 -16.91 -2.28 17.74
C GLU A 135 -16.05 -3.56 17.71
N GLU A 136 -16.69 -4.72 17.81
CA GLU A 136 -16.03 -6.03 17.71
C GLU A 136 -15.52 -6.29 16.29
N LEU A 137 -16.28 -5.89 15.27
CA LEU A 137 -15.88 -6.01 13.87
C LEU A 137 -14.69 -5.09 13.53
N ILE A 138 -14.64 -3.87 14.06
CA ILE A 138 -13.55 -2.91 13.80
C ILE A 138 -12.20 -3.41 14.35
N VAL A 139 -12.24 -4.09 15.50
CA VAL A 139 -11.03 -4.65 16.15
C VAL A 139 -10.46 -5.82 15.36
N ARG A 140 -11.26 -6.50 14.52
CA ARG A 140 -10.75 -7.60 13.69
C ARG A 140 -9.71 -7.11 12.67
N GLY A 141 -8.63 -7.88 12.58
CA GLY A 141 -7.51 -7.61 11.69
C GLY A 141 -7.72 -8.11 10.25
N ASP A 142 -8.69 -8.99 10.01
CA ASP A 142 -8.84 -9.75 8.75
C ASP A 142 -9.75 -9.07 7.71
N LEU A 143 -10.21 -7.84 7.96
CA LEU A 143 -11.09 -7.13 7.03
C LEU A 143 -10.38 -6.67 5.75
N PHE A 144 -9.06 -6.47 5.84
CA PHE A 144 -8.25 -5.95 4.74
C PHE A 144 -6.94 -6.72 4.64
N THR A 145 -6.50 -7.00 3.41
CA THR A 145 -5.17 -7.54 3.15
C THR A 145 -4.57 -6.84 1.96
N GLN A 146 -3.31 -6.44 2.05
CA GLN A 146 -2.56 -5.82 0.96
C GLN A 146 -1.51 -6.81 0.47
N GLU A 147 -1.47 -7.02 -0.85
CA GLU A 147 -0.57 -7.95 -1.51
C GLU A 147 0.03 -7.31 -2.74
N LEU A 148 1.23 -7.75 -3.11
CA LEU A 148 1.80 -7.41 -4.41
C LEU A 148 0.97 -8.03 -5.55
N LEU A 149 0.82 -7.30 -6.65
CA LEU A 149 0.37 -7.94 -7.88
C LEU A 149 1.48 -8.90 -8.32
N GLY A 150 1.16 -10.20 -8.32
CA GLY A 150 2.08 -11.22 -8.82
C GLY A 150 2.46 -10.96 -10.29
N PRO A 151 3.60 -11.48 -10.74
CA PRO A 151 4.02 -11.45 -12.14
C PRO A 151 3.03 -12.18 -13.06
#